data_AF-A0A3E0NE02-F1
#
_entry.id   AF-A0A3E0NE02-F1
#
_cell.length_a   1.000
_cell.length_b   1.000
_cell.length_c   1.000
_cell.angle_alpha   90.00
_cell.angle_beta   90.00
_cell.angle_gamma   90.00
#
_symmetry.space_group_name_H-M   'P 1'
#
loop_
_entity.id
_entity.type
_entity.pdbx_description
1 polymer ?
#
loop_
_entity_poly.entity_id
_entity_poly.type
_entity_poly.pdbx_seq_one_letter_code
_entity_poly.pdbx_strand_id
1 'polypeptide(L)'
;MRRFIVCVALLLVASTLVAAEPKAIENVDTDAFTSDTQVTPTGAGDDHVALVWWIPIEFWESIMARDKNVGVAEKQAMLGAMSGTSLLVVVQADTTQTGAFKFYGKDEIEEDLSLTYTDGDGQARQLSPVQNVNPTLATVLGIFKPILGNAMGNMGNNMHFYVLDDRGPADRLINPYKEGTLQIDLVKRDGTDMTAELEFPLNCLFVPRKCPNGRDAHISWEYCPWTGKKLDD
;
A
#
# COMPACT_ATOMS: atom_id res chain seq x y z
N MET A 1 1.87 18.42 -68.70
CA MET A 1 2.47 19.24 -67.63
C MET A 1 1.39 19.59 -66.61
N ARG A 2 1.60 19.20 -65.34
CA ARG A 2 1.27 19.99 -64.13
C ARG A 2 -0.24 20.24 -63.85
N ARG A 3 -0.86 19.92 -62.71
CA ARG A 3 -0.50 19.30 -61.42
C ARG A 3 -1.85 19.01 -60.73
N PHE A 4 -1.96 17.82 -60.14
CA PHE A 4 -2.96 17.48 -59.13
C PHE A 4 -2.75 18.37 -57.89
N ILE A 5 -3.83 18.90 -57.29
CA ILE A 5 -3.82 19.37 -55.90
C ILE A 5 -4.96 18.63 -55.20
N VAL A 6 -4.59 17.62 -54.43
CA VAL A 6 -5.44 16.94 -53.46
C VAL A 6 -5.20 17.61 -52.12
N CYS A 7 -6.24 18.23 -51.54
CA CYS A 7 -6.22 18.72 -50.17
C CYS A 7 -6.43 17.52 -49.23
N VAL A 8 -5.35 16.97 -48.68
CA VAL A 8 -5.43 16.05 -47.54
C VAL A 8 -5.48 16.89 -46.27
N ALA A 9 -6.66 16.97 -45.66
CA ALA A 9 -6.82 17.46 -44.30
C ALA A 9 -6.32 16.38 -43.33
N LEU A 10 -5.15 16.61 -42.73
CA LEU A 10 -4.63 15.81 -41.62
C LEU A 10 -5.39 16.21 -40.34
N LEU A 11 -6.45 15.46 -40.03
CA LEU A 11 -7.03 15.40 -38.68
C LEU A 11 -6.06 14.63 -37.78
N LEU A 12 -5.20 15.35 -37.08
CA LEU A 12 -4.48 14.84 -35.92
C LEU A 12 -5.52 14.59 -34.81
N VAL A 13 -6.05 13.37 -34.77
CA VAL A 13 -6.71 12.85 -33.57
C VAL A 13 -5.59 12.65 -32.56
N ALA A 14 -5.39 13.63 -31.69
CA ALA A 14 -4.65 13.44 -30.46
C ALA A 14 -5.44 12.42 -29.64
N SER A 15 -5.06 11.15 -29.72
CA SER A 15 -5.49 10.14 -28.77
C SER A 15 -4.92 10.54 -27.41
N THR A 16 -5.71 11.27 -26.63
CA THR A 16 -5.50 11.41 -25.19
C THR A 16 -5.63 10.00 -24.63
N LEU A 17 -4.49 9.36 -24.37
CA LEU A 17 -4.45 8.27 -23.41
C LEU A 17 -5.04 8.84 -22.12
N VAL A 18 -6.25 8.39 -21.75
CA VAL A 18 -6.90 8.81 -20.52
C VAL A 18 -6.18 8.06 -19.40
N ALA A 19 -5.07 8.61 -18.91
CA ALA A 19 -4.45 8.04 -17.72
C ALA A 19 -5.49 8.09 -16.58
N ALA A 20 -5.63 6.98 -15.84
CA ALA A 20 -6.49 6.88 -14.68
C ALA A 20 -6.37 8.13 -13.79
N GLU A 21 -7.49 8.80 -13.52
CA GLU A 21 -7.49 10.09 -12.81
C GLU A 21 -7.23 9.88 -11.30
N PRO A 22 -6.12 10.44 -10.74
CA PRO A 22 -5.88 10.41 -9.31
C PRO A 22 -6.89 11.30 -8.57
N LYS A 23 -7.36 10.85 -7.41
CA LYS A 23 -8.17 11.68 -6.50
C LYS A 23 -7.28 12.70 -5.81
N ALA A 24 -7.85 13.87 -5.52
CA ALA A 24 -7.26 14.76 -4.53
C ALA A 24 -7.24 14.06 -3.15
N ILE A 25 -6.16 14.24 -2.38
CA ILE A 25 -5.88 13.47 -1.15
C ILE A 25 -7.00 13.63 -0.10
N GLU A 26 -7.63 14.80 -0.04
CA GLU A 26 -8.75 15.11 0.84
C GLU A 26 -10.03 14.32 0.52
N ASN A 27 -10.15 13.84 -0.72
CA ASN A 27 -11.29 13.07 -1.23
C ASN A 27 -11.06 11.56 -1.20
N VAL A 28 -9.89 11.10 -0.75
CA VAL A 28 -9.62 9.68 -0.58
C VAL A 28 -10.44 9.14 0.60
N ASP A 29 -11.07 7.99 0.37
CA ASP A 29 -11.79 7.25 1.40
C ASP A 29 -10.78 6.44 2.23
N THR A 30 -10.67 6.77 3.51
CA THR A 30 -9.70 6.16 4.43
C THR A 30 -10.02 4.71 4.75
N ASP A 31 -11.29 4.30 4.67
CA ASP A 31 -11.69 2.92 4.90
C ASP A 31 -11.29 2.07 3.70
N ALA A 32 -11.51 2.58 2.48
CA ALA A 32 -11.01 1.97 1.25
C ALA A 32 -9.48 1.93 1.23
N PHE A 33 -8.80 2.99 1.69
CA PHE A 33 -7.34 3.01 1.81
C PHE A 33 -6.85 1.92 2.76
N THR A 34 -7.45 1.82 3.95
CA THR A 34 -7.14 0.75 4.90
C THR A 34 -7.33 -0.63 4.27
N SER A 35 -8.44 -0.85 3.57
CA SER A 35 -8.72 -2.12 2.88
C SER A 35 -7.70 -2.43 1.77
N ASP A 36 -7.27 -1.44 1.00
CA ASP A 36 -6.30 -1.62 -0.09
C ASP A 36 -4.88 -1.87 0.43
N THR A 37 -4.60 -1.52 1.69
CA THR A 37 -3.26 -1.58 2.27
C THR A 37 -3.09 -2.65 3.35
N GLN A 38 -4.18 -3.28 3.79
CA GLN A 38 -4.18 -4.39 4.73
C GLN A 38 -4.34 -5.71 3.99
N VAL A 39 -3.42 -6.64 4.24
CA VAL A 39 -3.40 -7.95 3.60
C VAL A 39 -3.25 -9.05 4.64
N THR A 40 -4.07 -10.08 4.53
CA THR A 40 -3.85 -11.35 5.23
C THR A 40 -2.96 -12.22 4.34
N PRO A 41 -1.74 -12.61 4.80
CA PRO A 41 -0.87 -13.47 4.02
C PRO A 41 -1.53 -14.78 3.60
N THR A 42 -1.27 -15.18 2.35
CA THR A 42 -1.56 -16.55 1.90
C THR A 42 -0.75 -17.52 2.74
N GLY A 43 -1.37 -18.62 3.18
CA GLY A 43 -0.73 -19.61 4.06
C GLY A 43 -1.02 -19.44 5.55
N ALA A 44 -1.62 -18.32 5.98
CA ALA A 44 -1.96 -18.09 7.39
C ALA A 44 -3.10 -18.98 7.94
N GLY A 45 -3.84 -19.75 7.12
CA GLY A 45 -5.07 -20.43 7.54
C GLY A 45 -4.95 -21.56 8.59
N ASP A 46 -6.14 -22.01 9.03
CA ASP A 46 -6.50 -23.12 9.95
C ASP A 46 -6.12 -23.00 11.43
N ASP A 47 -4.89 -22.63 11.75
CA ASP A 47 -4.38 -22.56 13.12
C ASP A 47 -3.47 -21.37 13.36
N HIS A 48 -3.50 -20.39 12.46
CA HIS A 48 -2.61 -19.26 12.48
C HIS A 48 -3.36 -17.97 12.07
N VAL A 49 -2.87 -16.83 12.54
CA VAL A 49 -3.40 -15.52 12.21
C VAL A 49 -2.23 -14.63 11.88
N ALA A 50 -2.28 -14.00 10.72
CA ALA A 50 -1.33 -12.98 10.33
C ALA A 50 -2.04 -11.82 9.63
N LEU A 51 -1.59 -10.60 9.91
CA LEU A 51 -2.01 -9.39 9.22
C LEU A 51 -0.79 -8.55 8.93
N VAL A 52 -0.70 -8.10 7.67
CA VAL A 52 0.28 -7.15 7.19
C VAL A 52 -0.46 -5.87 6.82
N TRP A 53 0.06 -4.72 7.24
CA TRP A 53 -0.49 -3.41 6.87
C TRP A 53 0.64 -2.49 6.43
N TRP A 54 0.66 -2.15 5.15
CA TRP A 54 1.61 -1.16 4.61
C TRP A 54 0.98 0.23 4.59
N ILE A 55 1.53 1.17 5.35
CA ILE A 55 0.96 2.50 5.54
C ILE A 55 1.86 3.53 4.84
N PRO A 56 1.52 3.98 3.61
CA PRO A 56 2.28 5.01 2.92
C PRO A 56 1.98 6.41 3.49
N ILE A 57 2.78 7.39 3.09
CA ILE A 57 2.60 8.78 3.54
C ILE A 57 1.23 9.34 3.16
N GLU A 58 0.67 8.95 2.00
CA GLU A 58 -0.65 9.36 1.53
C GLU A 58 -1.77 8.98 2.51
N PHE A 59 -1.64 7.85 3.21
CA PHE A 59 -2.61 7.48 4.22
C PHE A 59 -2.66 8.55 5.33
N TRP A 60 -1.48 8.95 5.81
CA TRP A 60 -1.36 10.00 6.83
C TRP A 60 -1.82 11.36 6.32
N GLU A 61 -1.50 11.70 5.07
CA GLU A 61 -1.98 12.93 4.45
C GLU A 61 -3.50 12.96 4.36
N SER A 62 -4.15 11.85 4.00
CA SER A 62 -5.61 11.75 3.91
C SER A 62 -6.28 11.91 5.27
N ILE A 63 -5.74 11.30 6.32
CA ILE A 63 -6.21 11.46 7.70
C ILE A 63 -6.06 12.91 8.15
N MET A 64 -4.87 13.49 7.96
CA MET A 64 -4.56 14.86 8.40
C MET A 64 -5.32 15.91 7.60
N ALA A 65 -5.62 15.69 6.32
CA ALA A 65 -6.44 16.60 5.51
C ALA A 65 -7.86 16.76 6.08
N ARG A 66 -8.38 15.71 6.72
CA ARG A 66 -9.76 15.65 7.23
C ARG A 66 -9.88 16.11 8.69
N ASP A 67 -8.80 16.05 9.47
CA ASP A 67 -8.83 16.44 10.89
C ASP A 67 -8.83 17.97 11.05
N LYS A 68 -9.94 18.54 11.55
CA LYS A 68 -10.06 19.98 11.79
C LYS A 68 -9.51 20.43 13.15
N ASN A 69 -9.15 19.48 14.02
CA ASN A 69 -8.70 19.75 15.39
C ASN A 69 -7.19 19.96 15.50
N VAL A 70 -6.42 19.52 14.50
CA VAL A 70 -4.97 19.68 14.45
C VAL A 70 -4.61 20.94 13.65
N GLY A 71 -3.71 21.77 14.18
CA GLY A 71 -3.25 22.99 13.50
C GLY A 71 -2.40 22.69 12.26
N VAL A 72 -2.40 23.58 11.26
CA VAL A 72 -1.65 23.39 9.99
C VAL A 72 -0.16 23.14 10.23
N ALA A 73 0.47 23.91 11.12
CA ALA A 73 1.89 23.76 11.45
C ALA A 73 2.20 22.40 12.10
N GLU A 74 1.29 21.91 12.94
CA GLU A 74 1.43 20.61 13.61
C GLU A 74 1.28 19.46 12.61
N LYS A 75 0.29 19.53 11.70
CA LYS A 75 0.16 18.57 10.59
C LYS A 75 1.42 18.50 9.75
N GLN A 76 1.97 19.65 9.36
CA GLN A 76 3.20 19.72 8.58
C GLN A 76 4.40 19.13 9.31
N ALA A 77 4.51 19.35 10.62
CA ALA A 77 5.57 18.74 11.42
C ALA A 77 5.43 17.21 11.50
N MET A 78 4.21 16.68 11.69
CA MET A 78 3.94 15.24 11.70
C MET A 78 4.24 14.59 10.36
N LEU A 79 3.71 15.15 9.26
CA LEU A 79 3.98 14.66 7.90
C LEU A 79 5.46 14.77 7.54
N GLY A 80 6.12 15.85 7.94
CA GLY A 80 7.55 16.04 7.76
C GLY A 80 8.39 14.98 8.47
N ALA A 81 7.97 14.50 9.65
CA ALA A 81 8.66 13.44 10.38
C ALA A 81 8.58 12.07 9.69
N MET A 82 7.50 11.83 8.93
CA MET A 82 7.26 10.60 8.16
C MET A 82 7.74 10.69 6.71
N SER A 83 8.17 11.88 6.27
CA SER A 83 8.59 12.11 4.88
C SER A 83 9.78 11.23 4.49
N GLY A 84 9.69 10.64 3.29
CA GLY A 84 10.69 9.70 2.78
C GLY A 84 10.63 8.32 3.43
N THR A 85 9.59 8.02 4.22
CA THR A 85 9.38 6.69 4.79
C THR A 85 7.95 6.21 4.56
N SER A 86 7.79 4.89 4.54
CA SER A 86 6.49 4.25 4.74
C SER A 86 6.58 3.32 5.95
N LEU A 87 5.44 2.94 6.51
CA LEU A 87 5.40 2.02 7.64
C LEU A 87 4.91 0.66 7.18
N LEU A 88 5.47 -0.39 7.75
CA LEU A 88 4.95 -1.73 7.66
C LEU A 88 4.58 -2.18 9.07
N VAL A 89 3.35 -2.62 9.24
CA VAL A 89 2.86 -3.17 10.51
C VAL A 89 2.57 -4.64 10.30
N VAL A 90 3.13 -5.50 11.15
CA VAL A 90 2.90 -6.94 11.10
C VAL A 90 2.42 -7.42 12.47
N VAL A 91 1.40 -8.25 12.48
CA VAL A 91 1.02 -9.06 13.65
C VAL A 91 0.86 -10.51 13.20
N GLN A 92 1.38 -11.41 14.02
CA GLN A 92 1.38 -12.85 13.76
C GLN A 92 1.11 -13.61 15.06
N ALA A 93 0.31 -14.68 15.00
CA ALA A 93 0.01 -15.54 16.14
C ALA A 93 -0.40 -16.94 15.72
N ASP A 94 0.06 -17.95 16.48
CA ASP A 94 -0.53 -19.29 16.40
C ASP A 94 -1.79 -19.36 17.27
N THR A 95 -2.79 -20.09 16.81
CA THR A 95 -4.01 -20.37 17.55
C THR A 95 -3.86 -21.72 18.25
N THR A 96 -3.93 -21.73 19.57
CA THR A 96 -3.88 -22.98 20.35
C THR A 96 -5.16 -23.78 20.19
N GLN A 97 -5.14 -25.06 20.60
CA GLN A 97 -6.35 -25.90 20.63
C GLN A 97 -7.50 -25.32 21.49
N THR A 98 -7.19 -24.42 22.42
CA THR A 98 -8.19 -23.73 23.26
C THR A 98 -8.67 -22.41 22.63
N GLY A 99 -8.22 -22.08 21.43
CA GLY A 99 -8.52 -20.81 20.74
C GLY A 99 -7.76 -19.60 21.29
N ALA A 100 -6.69 -19.81 22.07
CA ALA A 100 -5.86 -18.71 22.56
C ALA A 100 -4.78 -18.35 21.52
N PHE A 101 -4.41 -17.07 21.43
CA PHE A 101 -3.36 -16.62 20.54
C PHE A 101 -1.99 -16.64 21.21
N LYS A 102 -1.01 -17.26 20.56
CA LYS A 102 0.41 -17.20 20.92
C LYS A 102 1.14 -16.31 19.91
N PHE A 103 1.17 -15.02 20.21
CA PHE A 103 1.79 -14.00 19.37
C PHE A 103 3.28 -14.22 19.15
N TYR A 104 3.77 -13.74 18.01
CA TYR A 104 5.18 -13.72 17.67
C TYR A 104 5.82 -12.45 18.24
N GLY A 105 7.07 -12.57 18.69
CA GLY A 105 7.86 -11.41 19.12
C GLY A 105 8.28 -10.56 17.92
N LYS A 106 8.63 -9.29 18.16
CA LYS A 106 9.16 -8.43 17.08
C LYS A 106 10.41 -9.05 16.45
N ASP A 107 11.36 -9.47 17.29
CA ASP A 107 12.64 -10.03 16.85
C ASP A 107 12.45 -11.37 16.10
N GLU A 108 11.46 -12.17 16.54
CA GLU A 108 11.08 -13.43 15.88
C GLU A 108 10.53 -13.18 14.48
N ILE A 109 9.67 -12.17 14.30
CA ILE A 109 9.18 -11.80 12.96
C ILE A 109 10.31 -11.19 12.13
N GLU A 110 11.15 -10.34 12.71
CA GLU A 110 12.21 -9.62 11.99
C GLU A 110 13.29 -10.54 11.43
N GLU A 111 13.57 -11.67 12.10
CA GLU A 111 14.54 -12.67 11.65
C GLU A 111 14.17 -13.28 10.29
N ASP A 112 12.89 -13.55 10.09
CA ASP A 112 12.36 -14.23 8.90
C ASP A 112 11.64 -13.29 7.91
N LEU A 113 11.59 -11.98 8.22
CA LEU A 113 10.93 -10.98 7.38
C LEU A 113 11.74 -10.71 6.10
N SER A 114 11.18 -11.08 4.95
CA SER A 114 11.70 -10.67 3.64
C SER A 114 10.76 -9.70 2.96
N LEU A 115 11.33 -8.65 2.36
CA LEU A 115 10.60 -7.58 1.69
C LEU A 115 11.18 -7.38 0.30
N THR A 116 10.36 -7.53 -0.72
CA THR A 116 10.76 -7.30 -2.10
C THR A 116 9.79 -6.36 -2.78
N TYR A 117 10.30 -5.32 -3.41
CA TYR A 117 9.51 -4.47 -4.29
C TYR A 117 9.92 -4.69 -5.73
N THR A 118 8.94 -4.96 -6.60
CA THR A 118 9.12 -5.08 -8.05
C THR A 118 8.39 -3.93 -8.72
N ASP A 119 9.09 -3.11 -9.51
CA ASP A 119 8.46 -2.03 -10.27
C ASP A 119 7.75 -2.53 -11.54
N GLY A 120 6.97 -1.66 -12.20
CA GLY A 120 6.28 -1.97 -13.46
C GLY A 120 7.19 -2.40 -14.62
N ASP A 121 8.49 -2.10 -14.57
CA ASP A 121 9.48 -2.60 -15.55
C ASP A 121 9.98 -4.02 -15.20
N GLY A 122 9.51 -4.60 -14.09
CA GLY A 122 9.91 -5.90 -13.58
C GLY A 122 11.23 -5.90 -12.81
N GLN A 123 11.78 -4.74 -12.44
CA GLN A 123 13.01 -4.69 -11.65
C GLN A 123 12.70 -4.91 -10.17
N ALA A 124 13.16 -6.05 -9.64
CA ALA A 124 13.04 -6.38 -8.23
C ALA A 124 14.16 -5.74 -7.39
N ARG A 125 13.80 -5.26 -6.20
CA ARG A 125 14.70 -4.68 -5.21
C ARG A 125 14.35 -5.23 -3.82
N GLN A 126 15.35 -5.78 -3.13
CA GLN A 126 15.18 -6.14 -1.72
C GLN A 126 15.10 -4.87 -0.88
N LEU A 127 14.15 -4.85 0.05
CA LEU A 127 13.99 -3.81 1.04
C LEU A 127 14.45 -4.34 2.40
N SER A 128 14.83 -3.42 3.28
CA SER A 128 15.13 -3.76 4.66
C SER A 128 14.57 -2.68 5.58
N PRO A 129 13.99 -3.06 6.73
CA PRO A 129 13.60 -2.10 7.73
C PRO A 129 14.76 -1.19 8.15
N VAL A 130 14.46 0.09 8.32
CA VAL A 130 15.40 1.08 8.84
C VAL A 130 15.73 0.74 10.29
N GLN A 131 17.01 0.47 10.55
CA GLN A 131 17.50 0.09 11.87
C GLN A 131 17.55 1.28 12.85
N ASN A 132 17.83 2.49 12.34
CA ASN A 132 17.93 3.70 13.14
C ASN A 132 16.82 4.68 12.77
N VAL A 133 15.66 4.52 13.39
CA VAL A 133 14.52 5.44 13.22
C VAL A 133 14.86 6.78 13.86
N ASN A 134 14.59 7.88 13.13
CA ASN A 134 14.86 9.22 13.66
C ASN A 134 14.01 9.48 14.94
N PRO A 135 14.50 10.28 15.91
CA PRO A 135 13.79 10.47 17.19
C PRO A 135 12.38 11.04 17.07
N THR A 136 12.15 11.90 16.07
CA THR A 136 10.84 12.51 15.83
C THR A 136 9.82 11.47 15.37
N LEU A 137 10.17 10.63 14.40
CA LEU A 137 9.36 9.52 13.92
C LEU A 137 9.14 8.48 15.02
N ALA A 138 10.17 8.17 15.81
CA ALA A 138 10.04 7.27 16.96
C ALA A 138 9.01 7.80 17.98
N THR A 139 8.97 9.11 18.22
CA THR A 139 7.97 9.75 19.08
C THR A 139 6.56 9.60 18.51
N VAL A 140 6.40 9.83 17.20
CA VAL A 140 5.11 9.66 16.50
C VAL A 140 4.62 8.21 16.58
N LEU A 141 5.49 7.22 16.31
CA LEU A 141 5.16 5.79 16.44
C LEU A 141 4.78 5.41 17.88
N GLY A 142 5.44 6.03 18.87
CA GLY A 142 5.13 5.86 20.29
C GLY A 142 3.71 6.32 20.68
N ILE A 143 3.13 7.25 19.94
CA ILE A 143 1.74 7.70 20.13
C ILE A 143 0.75 6.72 19.50
N PHE A 144 1.06 6.19 18.32
CA PHE A 144 0.14 5.33 17.57
C PHE A 144 -0.01 3.93 18.18
N LYS A 145 1.06 3.34 18.70
CA LYS A 145 1.01 1.98 19.24
C LYS A 145 -0.04 1.81 20.36
N PRO A 146 -0.13 2.70 21.37
CA PRO A 146 -1.21 2.65 22.37
C PRO A 146 -2.61 2.80 21.79
N ILE A 147 -2.80 3.60 20.73
CA ILE A 147 -4.09 3.78 20.08
C ILE A 147 -4.56 2.47 19.45
N LEU A 148 -3.68 1.79 18.71
CA LEU A 148 -3.97 0.47 18.14
C LEU A 148 -4.23 -0.57 19.22
N GLY A 149 -3.43 -0.58 20.28
CA GLY A 149 -3.64 -1.46 21.45
C GLY A 149 -5.00 -1.27 22.12
N ASN A 150 -5.45 -0.02 22.28
CA ASN A 150 -6.77 0.27 22.84
C ASN A 150 -7.92 -0.11 21.89
N ALA A 151 -7.73 0.07 20.58
CA ALA A 151 -8.75 -0.22 19.58
C ALA A 151 -8.92 -1.73 19.31
N MET A 152 -7.82 -2.48 19.29
CA MET A 152 -7.79 -3.90 18.87
C MET A 152 -7.33 -4.86 19.99
N GLY A 153 -7.23 -4.36 21.22
CA GLY A 153 -6.83 -5.14 22.38
C GLY A 153 -5.48 -5.85 22.19
N ASN A 154 -5.46 -7.15 22.45
CA ASN A 154 -4.23 -7.95 22.37
C ASN A 154 -3.64 -8.00 20.96
N MET A 155 -4.46 -7.93 19.90
CA MET A 155 -3.93 -7.91 18.54
C MET A 155 -3.16 -6.61 18.26
N GLY A 156 -3.74 -5.47 18.65
CA GLY A 156 -3.07 -4.17 18.51
C GLY A 156 -1.82 -4.03 19.37
N ASN A 157 -1.80 -4.62 20.56
CA ASN A 157 -0.60 -4.63 21.42
C ASN A 157 0.57 -5.44 20.83
N ASN A 158 0.27 -6.40 19.95
CA ASN A 158 1.24 -7.27 19.28
C ASN A 158 1.45 -6.90 17.80
N MET A 159 1.00 -5.71 17.39
CA MET A 159 1.40 -5.12 16.13
C MET A 159 2.80 -4.55 16.23
N HIS A 160 3.70 -5.03 15.37
CA HIS A 160 5.09 -4.63 15.30
C HIS A 160 5.29 -3.71 14.11
N PHE A 161 5.88 -2.55 14.37
CA PHE A 161 6.16 -1.53 13.36
C PHE A 161 7.58 -1.67 12.83
N TYR A 162 7.69 -1.61 11.51
CA TYR A 162 8.91 -1.57 10.72
C TYR A 162 8.86 -0.31 9.86
N VAL A 163 9.91 0.51 9.91
CA VAL A 163 10.01 1.71 9.07
C VAL A 163 10.73 1.33 7.79
N LEU A 164 10.16 1.63 6.63
CA LEU A 164 10.78 1.39 5.34
C LEU A 164 11.34 2.71 4.79
N ASP A 165 12.58 2.69 4.29
CA ASP A 165 13.12 3.81 3.52
C ASP A 165 12.46 3.81 2.15
N ASP A 166 11.76 4.89 1.85
CA ASP A 166 10.95 5.01 0.64
C ASP A 166 11.48 6.10 -0.30
N ARG A 167 12.76 6.47 -0.10
CA ARG A 167 13.46 7.40 -0.99
C ARG A 167 14.07 6.63 -2.15
N GLY A 168 13.67 6.98 -3.37
CA GLY A 168 14.35 6.54 -4.59
C GLY A 168 15.22 7.64 -5.22
N PRO A 169 15.98 7.31 -6.27
CA PRO A 169 16.93 8.24 -6.90
C PRO A 169 16.29 9.46 -7.58
N ALA A 170 15.06 9.32 -8.08
CA ALA A 170 14.33 10.35 -8.81
C ALA A 170 12.89 10.55 -8.30
N ASP A 171 12.32 9.52 -7.66
CA ASP A 171 10.97 9.48 -7.12
C ASP A 171 10.95 8.53 -5.91
N ARG A 172 9.81 8.32 -5.26
CA ARG A 172 9.63 7.31 -4.21
C ARG A 172 9.99 5.91 -4.71
N LEU A 173 10.50 5.08 -3.79
CA LEU A 173 10.87 3.70 -4.10
C LEU A 173 9.62 2.83 -4.30
N ILE A 174 8.65 2.97 -3.40
CA ILE A 174 7.36 2.29 -3.37
C ILE A 174 6.28 3.35 -3.62
N ASN A 175 6.05 3.67 -4.90
CA ASN A 175 5.09 4.71 -5.29
C ASN A 175 3.69 4.10 -5.49
N PRO A 176 2.67 4.43 -4.67
CA PRO A 176 1.35 3.82 -4.75
C PRO A 176 0.52 4.27 -5.96
N TYR A 177 1.03 5.24 -6.75
CA TYR A 177 0.40 5.72 -7.99
C TYR A 177 0.97 5.05 -9.24
N LYS A 178 2.02 4.24 -9.12
CA LYS A 178 2.69 3.59 -10.25
C LYS A 178 2.53 2.08 -10.16
N GLU A 179 2.65 1.40 -11.29
CA GLU A 179 2.65 -0.06 -11.33
C GLU A 179 3.83 -0.64 -10.55
N GLY A 180 3.54 -1.72 -9.83
CA GLY A 180 4.51 -2.48 -9.07
C GLY A 180 3.82 -3.41 -8.08
N THR A 181 4.64 -4.18 -7.37
CA THR A 181 4.18 -5.11 -6.33
C THR A 181 5.12 -5.03 -5.14
N LEU A 182 4.55 -4.87 -3.94
CA LEU A 182 5.27 -5.07 -2.68
C LEU A 182 4.93 -6.45 -2.14
N GLN A 183 5.92 -7.33 -2.10
CA GLN A 183 5.83 -8.67 -1.53
C GLN A 183 6.44 -8.66 -0.12
N ILE A 184 5.72 -9.25 0.82
CA ILE A 184 6.12 -9.43 2.21
C ILE A 184 6.03 -10.91 2.53
N ASP A 185 7.18 -11.54 2.74
CA ASP A 185 7.26 -12.93 3.17
C ASP A 185 7.50 -13.01 4.67
N LEU A 186 6.77 -13.93 5.30
CA LEU A 186 6.79 -14.24 6.72
C LEU A 186 6.88 -15.75 6.90
N VAL A 187 7.36 -16.20 8.05
CA VAL A 187 7.51 -17.63 8.35
C VAL A 187 6.76 -17.97 9.65
N LYS A 188 6.05 -19.10 9.66
CA LYS A 188 5.46 -19.66 10.88
C LYS A 188 6.53 -20.41 11.68
N ARG A 189 6.31 -20.63 12.98
CA ARG A 189 7.19 -21.43 13.86
C ARG A 189 7.41 -22.86 13.41
N ASP A 190 6.51 -23.42 12.59
CA ASP A 190 6.67 -24.75 12.00
C ASP A 190 7.52 -24.75 10.71
N GLY A 191 7.99 -23.58 10.27
CA GLY A 191 8.78 -23.38 9.06
C GLY A 191 7.96 -23.16 7.79
N THR A 192 6.62 -23.01 7.88
CA THR A 192 5.77 -22.75 6.73
C THR A 192 5.88 -21.29 6.28
N ASP A 193 6.17 -21.07 5.00
CA ASP A 193 6.20 -19.75 4.38
C ASP A 193 4.78 -19.18 4.22
N MET A 194 4.68 -17.87 4.39
CA MET A 194 3.48 -17.09 4.12
C MET A 194 3.85 -15.85 3.33
N THR A 195 3.00 -15.48 2.36
CA THR A 195 3.27 -14.34 1.49
C THR A 195 2.06 -13.41 1.45
N ALA A 196 2.29 -12.13 1.72
CA ALA A 196 1.35 -11.05 1.46
C ALA A 196 1.86 -10.22 0.27
N GLU A 197 0.96 -9.90 -0.65
CA GLU A 197 1.26 -9.07 -1.82
C GLU A 197 0.32 -7.87 -1.85
N LEU A 198 0.90 -6.69 -2.06
CA LEU A 198 0.17 -5.48 -2.42
C LEU A 198 0.46 -5.14 -3.88
N GLU A 199 -0.59 -5.05 -4.68
CA GLU A 199 -0.51 -4.62 -6.07
C GLU A 199 -0.72 -3.10 -6.18
N PHE A 200 0.07 -2.46 -7.04
CA PHE A 200 -0.02 -1.03 -7.33
C PHE A 200 -0.39 -0.79 -8.81
N PRO A 201 -1.06 0.34 -9.14
CA PRO A 201 -1.43 1.44 -8.25
C PRO A 201 -2.56 1.08 -7.27
N LEU A 202 -2.62 1.73 -6.11
CA LEU A 202 -3.70 1.52 -5.14
C LEU A 202 -5.02 2.10 -5.67
N ASN A 203 -6.07 1.29 -5.77
CA ASN A 203 -7.37 1.71 -6.32
C ASN A 203 -7.99 2.88 -5.56
N CYS A 204 -7.84 2.92 -4.24
CA CYS A 204 -8.39 3.96 -3.37
C CYS A 204 -7.92 5.37 -3.76
N LEU A 205 -6.72 5.49 -4.37
CA LEU A 205 -6.12 6.74 -4.81
C LEU A 205 -6.65 7.25 -6.16
N PHE A 206 -7.44 6.46 -6.88
CA PHE A 206 -7.96 6.81 -8.20
C PHE A 206 -9.48 6.85 -8.22
N VAL A 207 -10.05 7.62 -9.16
CA VAL A 207 -11.48 7.56 -9.44
C VAL A 207 -11.86 6.10 -9.78
N PRO A 208 -12.87 5.50 -9.12
CA PRO A 208 -13.16 4.08 -9.29
C PRO A 208 -13.43 3.69 -10.74
N ARG A 209 -12.70 2.69 -11.24
CA ARG A 209 -12.91 2.10 -12.57
C ARG A 209 -13.92 0.96 -12.48
N LYS A 210 -14.82 0.86 -13.46
CA LYS A 210 -15.86 -0.17 -13.51
C LYS A 210 -15.71 -1.05 -14.74
N CYS A 211 -15.88 -2.34 -14.55
CA CYS A 211 -16.11 -3.29 -15.63
C CYS A 211 -17.47 -3.03 -16.32
N PRO A 212 -17.65 -3.45 -17.59
CA PRO A 212 -18.94 -3.33 -18.30
C PRO A 212 -20.12 -4.05 -17.61
N ASN A 213 -19.85 -4.98 -16.70
CA ASN A 213 -20.85 -5.65 -15.87
C ASN A 213 -21.15 -4.93 -14.55
N GLY A 214 -20.60 -3.73 -14.33
CA GLY A 214 -20.79 -2.88 -13.15
C GLY A 214 -19.91 -3.21 -11.94
N ARG A 215 -19.07 -4.24 -12.01
CA ARG A 215 -18.13 -4.58 -10.93
C ARG A 215 -16.95 -3.61 -10.89
N ASP A 216 -16.36 -3.43 -9.71
CA ASP A 216 -15.09 -2.72 -9.57
C ASP A 216 -14.00 -3.42 -10.37
N ALA A 217 -13.21 -2.63 -11.09
CA ALA A 217 -12.04 -3.07 -11.80
C ALA A 217 -10.80 -2.47 -11.15
N HIS A 218 -9.75 -3.26 -11.00
CA HIS A 218 -8.47 -2.73 -10.58
C HIS A 218 -7.98 -1.70 -11.59
N ILE A 219 -7.32 -0.64 -11.11
CA ILE A 219 -6.96 0.50 -11.93
C ILE A 219 -5.91 0.14 -13.00
N SER A 220 -5.01 -0.80 -12.69
CA SER A 220 -4.01 -1.34 -13.62
C SER A 220 -4.55 -2.31 -14.66
N TRP A 221 -5.82 -2.76 -14.57
CA TRP A 221 -6.32 -3.76 -15.51
C TRP A 221 -6.64 -3.15 -16.88
N GLU A 222 -6.08 -3.71 -17.95
CA GLU A 222 -6.46 -3.35 -19.32
C GLU A 222 -7.76 -4.03 -19.77
N TYR A 223 -8.06 -5.21 -19.22
CA TYR A 223 -9.22 -6.03 -19.58
C TYR A 223 -9.98 -6.47 -18.34
N CYS A 224 -11.30 -6.49 -18.44
CA CYS A 224 -12.17 -6.96 -17.38
C CYS A 224 -12.10 -8.50 -17.28
N PRO A 225 -11.65 -9.10 -16.15
CA PRO A 225 -11.44 -10.55 -16.05
C PRO A 225 -12.74 -11.36 -16.19
N TRP A 226 -13.89 -10.75 -15.90
CA TRP A 226 -15.19 -11.42 -15.99
C TRP A 226 -15.83 -11.36 -17.38
N THR A 227 -15.50 -10.36 -18.20
CA THR A 227 -16.15 -10.16 -19.51
C THR A 227 -15.20 -10.26 -20.70
N GLY A 228 -13.88 -10.25 -20.45
CA GLY A 228 -12.85 -10.21 -21.49
C GLY A 228 -12.84 -8.91 -22.31
N LYS A 229 -13.72 -7.96 -22.00
CA LYS A 229 -13.78 -6.66 -22.68
C LYS A 229 -12.64 -5.78 -22.20
N LYS A 230 -12.05 -5.04 -23.13
CA LYS A 230 -11.11 -3.97 -22.80
C LYS A 230 -11.83 -2.96 -21.91
N LEU A 231 -11.16 -2.55 -20.84
CA LEU A 231 -11.65 -1.50 -19.97
C LEU A 231 -11.34 -0.16 -20.63
N ASP A 232 -12.33 0.72 -20.66
CA ASP A 232 -12.09 2.09 -21.09
C ASP A 232 -11.26 2.78 -20.01
N ASP A 233 -10.27 3.52 -20.48
CA ASP A 233 -9.33 4.31 -19.69
C ASP A 233 -10.03 5.52 -19.06
#